data_AF-A0A9D2UIA0-F1
#
_entry.id   AF-A0A9D2UIA0-F1
#
_cell.length_a   1.000
_cell.length_b   1.000
_cell.length_c   1.000
_cell.angle_alpha   90.00
_cell.angle_beta   90.00
_cell.angle_gamma   90.00
#
_symmetry.space_group_name_H-M   'P 1'
#
loop_
_entity.id
_entity.type
_entity.pdbx_description
1 polymer ?
#
loop_
_entity_poly.entity_id
_entity_poly.type
_entity_poly.pdbx_seq_one_letter_code
_entity_poly.pdbx_strand_id
1 'polypeptide(L)'
;MSDFRQLVKRLTGWSDEIVNAIRSEEEADIYTRAGLCEAMVGGRPALVQPRIDPDYVMPEWWVNKYGENWRGWSNSDLMGEGYPPHDVNGDPYELHHIGQLTDSPLAELTWAQHHDGGNFKVLHTFDDYSDIGRGEFAREKSEYWKARYDMIVH
;
A
#
# COMPACT_ATOMS: atom_id res chain seq x y z
N MET A 1 -19.76 15.43 -19.66
CA MET A 1 -18.47 14.78 -19.39
C MET A 1 -18.75 13.71 -18.35
N SER A 2 -18.35 12.46 -18.60
CA SER A 2 -18.45 11.41 -17.60
C SER A 2 -17.58 11.82 -16.43
N ASP A 3 -18.14 11.91 -15.23
CA ASP A 3 -17.32 12.00 -14.02
C ASP A 3 -16.46 10.72 -13.95
N PHE A 4 -15.14 10.86 -14.07
CA PHE A 4 -14.22 9.71 -14.13
C PHE A 4 -14.37 8.83 -12.88
N ARG A 5 -14.72 9.44 -11.74
CA ARG A 5 -15.03 8.74 -10.49
C ARG A 5 -16.15 7.73 -10.65
N GLN A 6 -17.24 8.12 -11.33
CA GLN A 6 -18.33 7.18 -11.60
C GLN A 6 -17.90 6.04 -12.53
N LEU A 7 -16.97 6.29 -13.46
CA LEU A 7 -16.42 5.24 -14.31
C LEU A 7 -15.55 4.27 -13.50
N VAL A 8 -14.61 4.80 -12.71
CA VAL A 8 -13.75 4.01 -11.82
C VAL A 8 -14.61 3.15 -10.90
N LYS A 9 -15.56 3.75 -10.17
CA LYS A 9 -16.50 3.04 -9.30
C LYS A 9 -17.23 1.89 -9.99
N ARG A 10 -17.71 2.09 -11.23
CA ARG A 10 -18.39 1.04 -12.00
C ARG A 10 -17.45 -0.09 -12.43
N LEU A 11 -16.20 0.22 -12.74
CA LEU A 11 -15.23 -0.75 -13.24
C LEU A 11 -14.57 -1.56 -12.13
N THR A 12 -14.26 -0.92 -11.00
CA THR A 12 -13.51 -1.52 -9.90
C THR A 12 -14.40 -2.00 -8.76
N GLY A 13 -15.61 -1.45 -8.65
CA GLY A 13 -16.50 -1.68 -7.51
C GLY A 13 -16.09 -0.92 -6.24
N TRP A 14 -15.06 -0.07 -6.30
CA TRP A 14 -14.59 0.67 -5.14
C TRP A 14 -15.66 1.63 -4.59
N SER A 15 -15.67 1.80 -3.27
CA SER A 15 -16.60 2.64 -2.55
C SER A 15 -16.44 4.11 -2.89
N ASP A 16 -17.44 4.91 -2.51
CA ASP A 16 -17.36 6.36 -2.65
C ASP A 16 -16.20 6.96 -1.85
N GLU A 17 -15.80 6.35 -0.73
CA GLU A 17 -14.70 6.86 0.10
C GLU A 17 -13.36 6.76 -0.64
N ILE A 18 -13.08 5.61 -1.26
CA ILE A 18 -11.89 5.42 -2.09
C ILE A 18 -11.93 6.36 -3.31
N VAL A 19 -13.03 6.31 -4.06
CA VAL A 19 -13.11 6.98 -5.36
C VAL A 19 -13.11 8.50 -5.21
N ASN A 20 -13.68 9.04 -4.13
CA ASN A 20 -13.66 10.48 -3.86
C ASN A 20 -12.27 10.97 -3.39
N ALA A 21 -11.45 10.10 -2.77
CA ALA A 21 -10.08 10.44 -2.40
C ALA A 21 -9.15 10.54 -3.62
N ILE A 22 -9.43 9.81 -4.70
CA ILE A 22 -8.61 9.83 -5.93
C ILE A 22 -8.67 11.22 -6.60
N ARG A 23 -7.50 11.77 -6.93
CA ARG A 23 -7.34 13.12 -7.46
C ARG A 23 -7.46 13.23 -8.97
N SER A 24 -7.11 12.17 -9.70
CA SER A 24 -7.15 12.16 -11.17
C SER A 24 -7.41 10.78 -11.78
N GLU A 25 -7.74 10.75 -13.07
CA GLU A 25 -7.94 9.51 -13.81
C GLU A 25 -6.63 8.71 -13.92
N GLU A 26 -5.49 9.39 -14.06
CA GLU A 26 -4.16 8.75 -14.11
C GLU A 26 -3.80 8.07 -12.79
N GLU A 27 -4.14 8.69 -11.65
CA GLU A 27 -3.96 8.05 -10.34
C GLU A 27 -4.85 6.79 -10.23
N ALA A 28 -6.11 6.88 -10.62
CA ALA A 28 -7.04 5.74 -10.60
C ALA A 28 -6.54 4.57 -11.46
N ASP A 29 -5.97 4.89 -12.62
CA ASP A 29 -5.45 3.93 -13.59
C ASP A 29 -4.21 3.22 -13.07
N ILE A 30 -3.34 3.88 -12.27
CA ILE A 30 -2.23 3.22 -11.58
C ILE A 30 -2.75 2.12 -10.65
N TYR A 31 -3.72 2.44 -9.78
CA TYR A 31 -4.29 1.47 -8.85
C TYR A 31 -5.05 0.34 -9.56
N THR A 32 -5.77 0.67 -10.62
CA THR A 32 -6.51 -0.32 -11.42
C THR A 32 -5.57 -1.28 -12.13
N ARG A 33 -4.49 -0.77 -12.76
CA ARG A 33 -3.45 -1.61 -13.40
C ARG A 33 -2.64 -2.40 -12.40
N ALA A 34 -2.43 -1.87 -11.19
CA ALA A 34 -1.82 -2.60 -10.08
C ALA A 34 -2.70 -3.75 -9.57
N GLY A 35 -3.99 -3.78 -9.96
CA GLY A 35 -4.93 -4.84 -9.62
C GLY A 35 -5.37 -4.78 -8.16
N LEU A 36 -5.40 -3.59 -7.56
CA LEU A 36 -5.75 -3.43 -6.15
C LEU A 36 -7.23 -3.71 -5.90
N CYS A 37 -7.52 -4.30 -4.75
CA CYS A 37 -8.88 -4.58 -4.30
C CYS A 37 -9.20 -3.71 -3.08
N GLU A 38 -10.43 -3.26 -2.95
CA GLU A 38 -10.82 -2.58 -1.71
C GLU A 38 -11.07 -3.60 -0.59
N ALA A 39 -10.55 -3.31 0.60
CA ALA A 39 -10.84 -4.05 1.82
C ALA A 39 -10.86 -3.10 3.04
N MET A 40 -11.43 -3.58 4.14
CA MET A 40 -11.40 -2.86 5.42
C MET A 40 -10.18 -3.30 6.23
N VAL A 41 -9.20 -2.41 6.41
CA VAL A 41 -7.99 -2.63 7.20
C VAL A 41 -8.03 -1.74 8.43
N GLY A 42 -8.06 -2.33 9.63
CA GLY A 42 -8.11 -1.56 10.87
C GLY A 42 -9.36 -0.67 11.00
N GLY A 43 -10.48 -1.07 10.37
CA GLY A 43 -11.72 -0.30 10.37
C GLY A 43 -11.78 0.87 9.38
N ARG A 44 -10.78 1.03 8.52
CA ARG A 44 -10.77 2.02 7.42
C ARG A 44 -10.73 1.31 6.06
N PRO A 45 -11.37 1.83 5.02
CA PRO A 45 -11.21 1.29 3.69
C PRO A 45 -9.78 1.53 3.18
N ALA A 46 -9.26 0.59 2.42
CA ALA A 46 -7.95 0.67 1.78
C ALA A 46 -7.94 -0.15 0.49
N LEU A 47 -7.05 0.23 -0.44
CA LEU A 47 -6.75 -0.54 -1.64
C LEU A 47 -5.60 -1.51 -1.34
N VAL A 48 -5.95 -2.77 -1.10
CA VAL A 48 -5.00 -3.83 -0.76
C VAL A 48 -4.48 -4.55 -2.00
N GLN A 49 -3.24 -5.05 -1.90
CA GLN A 49 -2.56 -5.82 -2.92
C GLN A 49 -2.89 -7.31 -2.72
N PRO A 50 -3.68 -7.92 -3.61
CA PRO A 50 -4.09 -9.33 -3.46
C PRO A 50 -2.94 -10.33 -3.67
N ARG A 51 -1.79 -9.87 -4.18
CA ARG A 51 -0.63 -10.72 -4.48
C ARG A 51 0.36 -10.86 -3.32
N ILE A 52 0.12 -10.22 -2.18
CA ILE A 52 0.94 -10.41 -0.99
C ILE A 52 0.81 -11.87 -0.56
N ASP A 53 1.91 -12.60 -0.59
CA ASP A 53 2.02 -13.95 -0.05
C ASP A 53 2.39 -13.86 1.44
N PRO A 54 1.48 -14.18 2.38
CA PRO A 54 1.77 -14.09 3.81
C PRO A 54 2.80 -15.13 4.27
N ASP A 55 2.95 -16.25 3.53
CA ASP A 55 3.84 -17.35 3.88
C ASP A 55 5.23 -17.20 3.25
N TYR A 56 5.45 -16.14 2.47
CA TYR A 56 6.77 -15.86 1.89
C TYR A 56 7.80 -15.61 2.98
N VAL A 57 8.72 -16.56 3.13
CA VAL A 57 9.84 -16.49 4.08
C VAL A 57 11.01 -15.76 3.46
N MET A 58 11.61 -14.85 4.21
CA MET A 58 12.78 -14.08 3.76
C MET A 58 13.91 -15.02 3.31
N PRO A 59 14.36 -14.95 2.05
CA PRO A 59 15.36 -15.87 1.52
C PRO A 59 16.74 -15.57 2.09
N GLU A 60 17.61 -16.58 2.14
CA GLU A 60 18.96 -16.45 2.73
C GLU A 60 19.77 -15.28 2.18
N TRP A 61 19.69 -15.03 0.86
CA TRP A 61 20.43 -13.93 0.24
C TRP A 61 19.99 -12.57 0.79
N TRP A 62 18.71 -12.42 1.15
CA TRP A 62 18.15 -11.19 1.72
C TRP A 62 18.59 -11.05 3.18
N VAL A 63 18.46 -12.12 3.96
CA VAL A 63 18.92 -12.18 5.37
C VAL A 63 20.40 -11.81 5.47
N ASN A 64 21.25 -12.37 4.61
CA ASN A 64 22.69 -12.09 4.59
C ASN A 64 23.00 -10.61 4.26
N LYS A 65 22.12 -9.94 3.52
CA LYS A 65 22.30 -8.53 3.10
C LYS A 65 21.75 -7.54 4.13
N TYR A 66 20.61 -7.85 4.75
CA TYR A 66 19.84 -6.89 5.55
C TYR A 66 19.76 -7.24 7.06
N GLY A 67 20.10 -8.46 7.47
CA GLY A 67 20.31 -8.82 8.87
C GLY A 67 19.78 -10.19 9.27
N GLU A 68 20.55 -10.89 10.11
CA GLU A 68 20.26 -12.22 10.65
C GLU A 68 19.00 -12.29 11.53
N ASN A 69 18.56 -11.17 12.10
CA ASN A 69 17.39 -11.12 13.00
C ASN A 69 16.08 -11.49 12.29
N TRP A 70 16.03 -11.39 10.95
CA TRP A 70 14.86 -11.70 10.13
C TRP A 70 14.89 -13.15 9.60
N ARG A 71 15.90 -13.94 9.96
CA ARG A 71 16.02 -15.32 9.49
C ARG A 71 14.81 -16.13 9.93
N GLY A 72 14.14 -16.75 8.96
CA GLY A 72 12.96 -17.58 9.20
C GLY A 72 11.66 -16.79 9.38
N TRP A 73 11.68 -15.47 9.26
CA TRP A 73 10.46 -14.66 9.28
C TRP A 73 9.75 -14.73 7.93
N SER A 74 8.43 -14.89 8.01
CA SER A 74 7.50 -14.75 6.89
C SER A 74 6.99 -13.32 6.77
N ASN A 75 6.30 -13.02 5.67
CA ASN A 75 5.55 -11.78 5.53
C ASN A 75 4.49 -11.59 6.62
N SER A 76 3.88 -12.67 7.10
CA SER A 76 2.93 -12.60 8.21
C SER A 76 3.62 -12.18 9.52
N ASP A 77 4.80 -12.71 9.82
CA ASP A 77 5.60 -12.30 11.00
C ASP A 77 6.00 -10.82 10.91
N LEU A 78 6.43 -10.36 9.73
CA LEU A 78 6.73 -8.95 9.48
C LEU A 78 5.51 -8.06 9.77
N MET A 79 4.36 -8.39 9.18
CA MET A 79 3.13 -7.62 9.36
C MET A 79 2.67 -7.61 10.82
N GLY A 80 2.74 -8.73 11.54
CA GLY A 80 2.38 -8.82 12.95
C GLY A 80 3.21 -7.91 13.86
N GLU A 81 4.45 -7.64 13.47
CA GLU A 81 5.33 -6.69 14.16
C GLU A 81 5.23 -5.25 13.60
N GLY A 82 4.40 -5.06 12.57
CA GLY A 82 4.14 -3.76 11.94
C GLY A 82 5.17 -3.35 10.90
N TYR A 83 5.87 -4.31 10.33
CA TYR A 83 6.77 -4.13 9.18
C TYR A 83 6.03 -4.46 7.87
N PRO A 84 6.41 -3.81 6.76
CA PRO A 84 5.83 -4.14 5.47
C PRO A 84 6.19 -5.58 5.06
N PRO A 85 5.25 -6.33 4.46
CA PRO A 85 5.60 -7.55 3.76
C PRO A 85 6.47 -7.21 2.54
N HIS A 86 7.18 -8.19 2.01
CA HIS A 86 8.02 -8.05 0.82
C HIS A 86 7.48 -8.87 -0.36
N ASP A 87 7.80 -8.41 -1.57
CA ASP A 87 7.58 -9.18 -2.78
C ASP A 87 8.68 -10.25 -2.99
N VAL A 88 8.55 -11.01 -4.07
CA VAL A 88 9.50 -12.08 -4.43
C VAL A 88 10.91 -11.57 -4.78
N ASN A 89 11.07 -10.27 -5.05
CA ASN A 89 12.36 -9.64 -5.28
C ASN A 89 12.99 -9.17 -3.95
N GLY A 90 12.28 -9.30 -2.84
CA GLY A 90 12.70 -8.82 -1.52
C GLY A 90 12.50 -7.31 -1.33
N ASP A 91 11.72 -6.66 -2.20
CA ASP A 91 11.36 -5.26 -2.08
C ASP A 91 10.12 -5.12 -1.19
N PRO A 92 10.09 -4.15 -0.24
CA PRO A 92 8.93 -3.94 0.60
C PRO A 92 7.75 -3.38 -0.17
N TYR A 93 6.55 -3.87 0.15
CA TYR A 93 5.32 -3.20 -0.24
C TYR A 93 5.24 -1.84 0.45
N GLU A 94 4.90 -0.82 -0.32
CA GLU A 94 4.79 0.56 0.13
C GLU A 94 3.33 0.94 0.32
N LEU A 95 3.10 1.77 1.33
CA LEU A 95 1.81 2.39 1.57
C LEU A 95 1.82 3.81 1.01
N HIS A 96 0.73 4.15 0.33
CA HIS A 96 0.51 5.47 -0.28
C HIS A 96 -0.85 6.02 0.14
N HIS A 97 -0.89 7.27 0.61
CA HIS A 97 -2.16 7.99 0.86
C HIS A 97 -2.83 8.34 -0.46
N ILE A 98 -4.04 7.83 -0.70
CA ILE A 98 -4.79 8.10 -1.93
C ILE A 98 -5.13 9.60 -2.02
N GLY A 99 -4.79 10.22 -3.13
CA GLY A 99 -4.92 11.68 -3.31
C GLY A 99 -3.89 12.49 -2.53
N GLN A 100 -2.95 11.85 -1.83
CA GLN A 100 -1.90 12.47 -1.01
C GLN A 100 -2.44 13.31 0.17
N LEU A 101 -3.59 12.93 0.72
CA LEU A 101 -4.18 13.55 1.91
C LEU A 101 -3.86 12.69 3.14
N THR A 102 -3.37 13.30 4.23
CA THR A 102 -2.91 12.56 5.43
C THR A 102 -3.97 11.66 6.06
N ASP A 103 -5.25 12.02 5.94
CA ASP A 103 -6.36 11.25 6.51
C ASP A 103 -7.10 10.39 5.47
N SER A 104 -6.57 10.29 4.24
CA SER A 104 -7.16 9.48 3.17
C SER A 104 -6.96 7.97 3.40
N PRO A 105 -7.78 7.13 2.73
CA PRO A 105 -7.49 5.71 2.56
C PRO A 105 -6.09 5.45 2.00
N LEU A 106 -5.53 4.28 2.32
CA LEU A 106 -4.21 3.85 1.87
C LEU A 106 -4.30 2.89 0.67
N ALA A 107 -3.26 2.91 -0.17
CA ALA A 107 -3.03 1.93 -1.23
C ALA A 107 -1.73 1.15 -0.99
N GLU A 108 -1.79 -0.18 -1.10
CA GLU A 108 -0.65 -1.09 -1.05
C GLU A 108 -0.04 -1.25 -2.47
N LEU A 109 1.18 -0.76 -2.67
CA LEU A 109 1.88 -0.81 -3.96
C LEU A 109 3.20 -1.57 -3.81
N THR A 110 3.59 -2.30 -4.86
CA THR A 110 5.01 -2.68 -5.00
C THR A 110 5.85 -1.43 -5.22
N TRP A 111 7.14 -1.51 -4.95
CA TRP A 111 8.09 -0.43 -5.25
C TRP A 111 7.97 0.02 -6.73
N ALA A 112 7.97 -0.93 -7.67
CA ALA A 112 7.84 -0.62 -9.09
C ALA A 112 6.50 0.09 -9.42
N GLN A 113 5.38 -0.35 -8.83
CA GLN A 113 4.08 0.30 -9.06
C GLN A 113 4.03 1.74 -8.50
N HIS A 114 4.78 2.02 -7.43
CA HIS A 114 4.82 3.35 -6.83
C HIS A 114 5.80 4.29 -7.54
N HIS A 115 6.94 3.78 -8.04
CA HIS A 115 8.04 4.61 -8.54
C HIS A 115 8.18 4.63 -10.07
N ASP A 116 7.97 3.50 -10.75
CA ASP A 116 8.33 3.34 -12.15
C ASP A 116 7.29 3.90 -13.12
N GLY A 117 7.64 3.97 -14.41
CA GLY A 117 6.70 4.33 -15.48
C GLY A 117 6.19 5.78 -15.43
N GLY A 118 6.77 6.62 -14.57
CA GLY A 118 6.27 7.97 -14.28
C GLY A 118 5.25 8.03 -13.15
N ASN A 119 4.89 6.89 -12.54
CA ASN A 119 3.90 6.80 -11.46
C ASN A 119 4.30 7.66 -10.27
N PHE A 120 5.60 7.73 -9.94
CA PHE A 120 6.09 8.58 -8.85
C PHE A 120 5.59 10.03 -8.99
N LYS A 121 5.68 10.60 -10.20
CA LYS A 121 5.25 11.98 -10.46
C LYS A 121 3.73 12.15 -10.46
N VAL A 122 3.00 11.08 -10.80
CA VAL A 122 1.54 11.07 -10.80
C VAL A 122 0.97 10.89 -9.39
N LEU A 123 1.68 10.15 -8.52
CA LEU A 123 1.27 9.86 -7.15
C LEU A 123 1.74 10.96 -6.16
N HIS A 124 2.83 11.66 -6.45
CA HIS A 124 3.39 12.70 -5.57
C HIS A 124 3.33 14.11 -6.14
N THR A 125 2.83 15.06 -5.35
CA THR A 125 3.01 16.50 -5.49
C THR A 125 4.13 16.93 -4.55
N PHE A 126 4.95 17.89 -4.98
CA PHE A 126 6.15 18.29 -4.24
C PHE A 126 5.92 19.47 -3.30
N ASP A 127 4.68 19.93 -3.17
CA ASP A 127 4.35 21.20 -2.50
C ASP A 127 4.09 21.06 -0.99
N ASP A 128 3.95 19.85 -0.43
CA ASP A 128 3.41 19.63 0.93
C ASP A 128 4.20 18.64 1.83
N TYR A 129 5.53 18.62 1.76
CA TYR A 129 6.34 17.78 2.65
C TYR A 129 6.80 18.50 3.92
N SER A 130 5.99 18.50 4.98
CA SER A 130 6.46 18.85 6.33
C SER A 130 7.04 17.64 7.06
N ASP A 131 8.16 17.81 7.78
CA ASP A 131 8.83 16.72 8.52
C ASP A 131 7.95 16.11 9.63
N ILE A 132 6.97 16.87 10.15
CA ILE A 132 6.04 16.42 11.19
C ILE A 132 5.17 15.27 10.67
N GLY A 133 4.74 15.30 9.40
CA GLY A 133 3.91 14.25 8.80
C GLY A 133 4.65 12.92 8.58
N ARG A 134 5.99 12.92 8.51
CA ARG A 134 6.77 11.69 8.26
C ARG A 134 6.77 10.73 9.44
N GLY A 135 6.88 11.26 10.66
CA GLY A 135 6.85 10.46 11.88
C GLY A 135 5.48 9.86 12.15
N GLU A 136 4.43 10.65 11.96
CA GLU A 136 3.04 10.18 12.11
C GLU A 136 2.70 9.11 11.07
N PHE A 137 3.11 9.31 9.82
CA PHE A 137 2.89 8.30 8.79
C PHE A 137 3.66 7.01 9.06
N ALA A 138 4.88 7.08 9.62
CA ALA A 138 5.61 5.88 10.01
C ALA A 138 4.84 5.04 11.06
N ARG A 139 4.20 5.71 12.03
CA ARG A 139 3.32 5.05 13.01
C ARG A 139 2.09 4.47 12.35
N GLU A 140 1.42 5.23 11.49
CA GLU A 140 0.23 4.77 10.74
C GLU A 140 0.54 3.52 9.90
N LYS A 141 1.66 3.51 9.18
CA LYS A 141 2.09 2.33 8.41
C LYS A 141 2.28 1.11 9.29
N SER A 142 2.88 1.28 10.47
CA SER A 142 3.10 0.17 11.40
C SER A 142 1.78 -0.39 11.92
N GLU A 143 0.84 0.48 12.30
CA GLU A 143 -0.50 0.10 12.74
C GLU A 143 -1.32 -0.56 11.61
N TYR A 144 -1.20 -0.04 10.38
CA TYR A 144 -1.84 -0.60 9.20
C TYR A 144 -1.40 -2.04 8.96
N TRP A 145 -0.08 -2.31 8.96
CA TRP A 145 0.41 -3.67 8.71
C TRP A 145 0.01 -4.66 9.80
N LYS A 146 -0.05 -4.22 11.07
CA LYS A 146 -0.60 -5.05 12.16
C LYS A 146 -2.06 -5.39 11.94
N ALA A 147 -2.87 -4.39 11.56
CA ALA A 147 -4.27 -4.63 11.22
C ALA A 147 -4.42 -5.51 9.97
N ARG A 148 -3.49 -5.40 9.01
CA ARG A 148 -3.45 -6.25 7.81
C ARG A 148 -3.14 -7.70 8.15
N TYR A 149 -2.26 -7.93 9.12
CA TYR A 149 -1.97 -9.25 9.68
C TYR A 149 -3.23 -9.87 10.31
N ASP A 150 -3.97 -9.11 11.14
CA ASP A 150 -5.19 -9.58 11.81
C ASP A 150 -6.27 -10.06 10.80
N MET A 151 -6.28 -9.52 9.58
CA MET A 151 -7.20 -9.95 8.51
C MET A 151 -6.82 -11.29 7.86
N ILE A 152 -5.58 -11.74 8.02
CA ILE A 152 -5.03 -12.92 7.35
C ILE A 152 -5.02 -14.13 8.30
N VAL A 153 -4.85 -13.91 9.60
CA VAL A 153 -4.73 -14.98 10.61
C VAL A 153 -6.05 -15.39 11.26
N HIS A 154 -7.18 -14.83 10.81
CA HIS A 154 -8.53 -15.09 11.31
C HIS A 154 -9.50 -15.42 10.17
#